data_AF-A0A8B6BWK4-F1
#
_entry.id   AF-A0A8B6BWK4-F1
#
_cell.length_a   1.000
_cell.length_b   1.000
_cell.length_c   1.000
_cell.angle_alpha   90.00
_cell.angle_beta   90.00
_cell.angle_gamma   90.00
#
_symmetry.space_group_name_H-M   'P 1'
#
loop_
_entity.id
_entity.type
_entity.pdbx_description
1 polymer ?
#
loop_
_entity_poly.entity_id
_entity_poly.type
_entity_poly.pdbx_seq_one_letter_code
_entity_poly.pdbx_strand_id
1 'polypeptide(L)'
;MNDINANNSYNRKPLSPKEQKALLQLQENTKDIADQNSYDLEKWLRARCFDVKKAEQMLRNSIEFKQKIRVNTLLQEYKPPEVLRKYLTGGFCGHAIDGSPLRVELFGKLDIKGLMFSTKKSDLEKTKLLQCESTIKDWAEQSKKLGRPVDGLTVIFDMADTGTSMLWVPGMQMYLHLVKILEDNYPEMMRRLLVINAPRIFPLLYKIARPLISDEMKQKIH
;
A
#
# COMPACT_ATOMS: atom_id res chain seq x y z
N MET A 1 29.99 -11.61 -21.65
CA MET A 1 30.09 -10.81 -20.42
C MET A 1 28.68 -10.69 -19.87
N ASN A 2 28.41 -11.55 -18.88
CA ASN A 2 27.29 -11.63 -17.95
C ASN A 2 25.85 -11.61 -18.47
N ASP A 3 25.35 -12.83 -18.67
CA ASP A 3 23.94 -13.21 -18.54
C ASP A 3 23.36 -12.71 -17.21
N ILE A 4 22.56 -11.63 -17.28
CA ILE A 4 21.68 -11.25 -16.18
C ILE A 4 20.41 -12.06 -16.36
N ASN A 5 20.30 -13.13 -15.58
CA ASN A 5 19.09 -13.94 -15.40
C ASN A 5 17.86 -13.04 -15.16
N ALA A 6 17.10 -12.77 -16.23
CA ALA A 6 15.82 -12.06 -16.20
C ALA A 6 14.64 -12.96 -15.75
N ASN A 7 14.91 -14.17 -15.26
CA ASN A 7 13.91 -15.20 -14.95
C ASN A 7 13.72 -15.44 -13.45
N ASN A 8 13.48 -14.40 -12.64
CA ASN A 8 12.93 -14.63 -11.30
C ASN A 8 12.22 -13.43 -10.64
N SER A 9 11.41 -12.68 -11.40
CA SER A 9 10.66 -11.52 -10.86
C SER A 9 9.40 -11.89 -10.06
N TYR A 10 9.26 -13.15 -9.63
CA TYR A 10 8.16 -13.61 -8.78
C TYR A 10 8.62 -14.47 -7.60
N ASN A 11 9.71 -14.09 -6.94
CA ASN A 11 10.17 -14.82 -5.76
C ASN A 11 9.49 -14.31 -4.49
N ARG A 12 8.19 -14.59 -4.34
CA ARG A 12 7.66 -14.77 -2.98
C ARG A 12 8.41 -15.95 -2.38
N LYS A 13 9.01 -15.75 -1.20
CA LYS A 13 9.71 -16.83 -0.50
C LYS A 13 8.73 -18.01 -0.34
N PRO A 14 9.09 -19.22 -0.81
CA PRO A 14 8.24 -20.39 -0.64
C PRO A 14 7.85 -20.58 0.83
N LEU A 15 6.59 -20.93 1.06
CA LEU A 15 6.08 -21.18 2.41
C LEU A 15 6.72 -22.45 2.97
N SER A 16 7.25 -22.37 4.18
CA SER A 16 7.65 -23.52 4.98
C SER A 16 6.45 -24.41 5.31
N PRO A 17 6.64 -25.69 5.70
CA PRO A 17 5.54 -26.57 6.08
C PRO A 17 4.63 -25.99 7.17
N LYS A 18 5.21 -25.23 8.12
CA LYS A 18 4.45 -24.56 9.18
C LYS A 18 3.57 -23.42 8.63
N GLU A 19 4.11 -22.64 7.70
CA GLU A 19 3.39 -21.53 7.05
C GLU A 19 2.29 -22.06 6.11
N GLN A 20 2.53 -23.16 5.41
CA GLN A 20 1.50 -23.84 4.61
C GLN A 20 0.35 -24.33 5.49
N LYS A 21 0.65 -24.92 6.66
CA LYS A 21 -0.40 -25.30 7.62
C LYS A 21 -1.20 -24.10 8.13
N ALA A 22 -0.54 -22.97 8.37
CA ALA A 22 -1.22 -21.73 8.76
C ALA A 22 -2.14 -21.20 7.65
N LEU A 23 -1.72 -21.30 6.38
CA LEU A 23 -2.54 -20.95 5.22
C LEU A 23 -3.78 -21.82 5.11
N LEU A 24 -3.63 -23.15 5.22
CA LEU A 24 -4.76 -24.09 5.21
C LEU A 24 -5.74 -23.82 6.37
N GLN A 25 -5.22 -23.53 7.57
CA GLN A 25 -6.08 -23.19 8.70
C GLN A 25 -6.84 -21.88 8.50
N LEU A 26 -6.19 -20.85 7.97
CA LEU A 26 -6.87 -19.59 7.66
C LEU A 26 -7.93 -19.78 6.58
N GLN A 27 -7.64 -20.59 5.56
CA GLN A 27 -8.62 -20.97 4.53
C GLN A 27 -9.84 -21.65 5.15
N GLU A 28 -9.64 -22.59 6.07
CA GLU A 28 -10.74 -23.24 6.78
C GLU A 28 -11.58 -22.24 7.60
N ASN A 29 -10.92 -21.38 8.38
CA ASN A 29 -11.58 -20.41 9.25
C ASN A 29 -12.40 -19.36 8.50
N THR A 30 -12.12 -19.14 7.21
CA THR A 30 -12.69 -18.06 6.42
C THR A 30 -13.57 -18.54 5.26
N LYS A 31 -14.01 -19.80 5.31
CA LYS A 31 -14.95 -20.38 4.32
C LYS A 31 -16.31 -19.68 4.28
N ASP A 32 -16.70 -19.01 5.37
CA ASP A 32 -17.92 -18.22 5.44
C ASP A 32 -17.85 -16.91 4.61
N ILE A 33 -16.65 -16.51 4.18
CA ILE A 33 -16.44 -15.31 3.38
C ILE A 33 -16.78 -15.61 1.91
N ALA A 34 -17.85 -14.99 1.42
CA ALA A 34 -18.44 -15.27 0.10
C ALA A 34 -17.46 -15.17 -1.09
N ASP A 35 -16.41 -14.36 -0.98
CA ASP A 35 -15.42 -14.16 -2.03
C ASP A 35 -13.99 -14.36 -1.52
N GLN A 36 -13.74 -15.54 -0.92
CA GLN A 36 -12.45 -15.90 -0.36
C GLN A 36 -11.31 -15.84 -1.40
N ASN A 37 -11.60 -16.17 -2.67
CA ASN A 37 -10.62 -16.21 -3.76
C ASN A 37 -10.13 -14.81 -4.18
N SER A 38 -10.93 -13.76 -3.96
CA SER A 38 -10.49 -12.38 -4.18
C SER A 38 -9.49 -11.89 -3.13
N TYR A 39 -9.32 -12.62 -2.02
CA TYR A 39 -8.34 -12.28 -0.99
C TYR A 39 -7.11 -13.18 -1.11
N ASP A 40 -5.95 -12.56 -1.31
CA ASP A 40 -4.66 -13.24 -1.18
C ASP A 40 -4.36 -13.50 0.31
N LEU A 41 -4.89 -14.61 0.84
CA LEU A 41 -4.81 -14.98 2.26
C LEU A 41 -3.36 -15.05 2.79
N GLU A 42 -2.40 -15.35 1.92
CA GLU A 42 -0.98 -15.34 2.27
C GLU A 42 -0.51 -13.95 2.70
N LYS A 43 -0.99 -12.88 2.06
CA LYS A 43 -0.64 -11.49 2.42
C LYS A 43 -1.09 -11.14 3.83
N TRP A 44 -2.29 -11.56 4.22
CA TRP A 44 -2.83 -11.36 5.57
C TRP A 44 -2.02 -12.10 6.62
N LEU A 45 -1.56 -13.32 6.30
CA LEU A 45 -0.69 -14.09 7.17
C LEU A 45 0.68 -13.45 7.33
N ARG A 46 1.33 -13.05 6.22
CA ARG A 46 2.63 -12.37 6.25
C ARG A 46 2.60 -11.12 7.10
N ALA A 47 1.60 -10.27 6.90
CA ALA A 47 1.38 -9.05 7.68
C ALA A 47 1.22 -9.28 9.19
N ARG A 48 0.94 -10.52 9.62
CA ARG A 48 0.80 -10.92 11.03
C ARG A 48 1.75 -12.04 11.42
N CYS A 49 2.89 -12.18 10.73
CA CYS A 49 3.93 -13.17 11.02
C CYS A 49 3.39 -14.60 11.12
N PHE A 50 2.42 -14.95 10.26
CA PHE A 50 1.70 -16.22 10.22
C PHE A 50 0.93 -16.59 11.51
N ASP A 51 0.58 -15.60 12.33
CA ASP A 51 -0.39 -15.74 13.42
C ASP A 51 -1.80 -15.78 12.83
N VAL A 52 -2.35 -16.99 12.69
CA VAL A 52 -3.65 -17.25 12.04
C VAL A 52 -4.78 -16.43 12.67
N LYS A 53 -4.84 -16.35 14.01
CA LYS A 53 -5.92 -15.65 14.71
C LYS A 53 -5.86 -14.14 14.43
N LYS A 54 -4.66 -13.55 14.45
CA LYS A 54 -4.48 -12.13 14.13
C LYS A 54 -4.74 -11.83 12.66
N ALA A 55 -4.31 -12.71 11.76
CA ALA A 55 -4.54 -12.57 10.32
C ALA A 55 -6.04 -12.63 9.99
N GLU A 56 -6.76 -13.59 10.57
CA GLU A 56 -8.21 -13.70 10.42
C GLU A 56 -8.93 -12.45 10.93
N GLN A 57 -8.60 -11.98 12.15
CA GLN A 57 -9.21 -10.78 12.70
C GLN A 57 -8.94 -9.55 11.82
N MET A 58 -7.71 -9.41 11.31
CA MET A 58 -7.34 -8.31 10.42
C MET A 58 -8.14 -8.36 9.11
N LEU A 59 -8.26 -9.54 8.49
CA LEU A 59 -9.04 -9.74 7.27
C LEU A 59 -10.52 -9.39 7.49
N ARG A 60 -11.14 -9.91 8.55
CA ARG A 60 -12.55 -9.63 8.87
C ARG A 60 -12.79 -8.14 9.12
N ASN A 61 -11.91 -7.48 9.86
CA ASN A 61 -11.96 -6.03 10.07
C ASN A 61 -11.86 -5.26 8.75
N SER A 62 -10.98 -5.69 7.85
CA SER A 62 -10.84 -5.06 6.54
C SER A 62 -12.08 -5.23 5.68
N ILE A 63 -12.70 -6.41 5.67
CA ILE A 63 -13.95 -6.65 4.94
C ILE A 63 -15.05 -5.71 5.44
N GLU A 64 -15.24 -5.63 6.76
CA GLU A 64 -16.23 -4.72 7.35
C GLU A 64 -15.96 -3.25 6.99
N PHE A 65 -14.70 -2.83 7.07
CA PHE A 65 -14.27 -1.48 6.68
C PHE A 65 -14.57 -1.19 5.20
N LYS A 66 -14.17 -2.10 4.30
CA LYS A 66 -14.36 -1.96 2.85
C LYS A 66 -15.84 -1.93 2.47
N GLN A 67 -16.68 -2.72 3.15
CA GLN A 67 -18.13 -2.68 2.99
C GLN A 67 -18.72 -1.34 3.41
N LYS A 68 -18.35 -0.83 4.60
CA LYS A 68 -18.84 0.47 5.11
C LYS A 68 -18.50 1.64 4.17
N ILE A 69 -17.31 1.62 3.56
CA ILE A 69 -16.87 2.67 2.63
C ILE A 69 -17.35 2.43 1.20
N ARG A 70 -17.86 1.22 0.88
CA ARG A 70 -18.21 0.78 -0.47
C ARG A 70 -17.02 0.84 -1.43
N VAL A 71 -15.89 0.28 -0.99
CA VAL A 71 -14.61 0.34 -1.73
C VAL A 71 -14.73 -0.24 -3.15
N ASN A 72 -15.53 -1.31 -3.31
CA ASN A 72 -15.80 -1.95 -4.60
C ASN A 72 -16.45 -1.03 -5.65
N THR A 73 -17.11 0.06 -5.24
CA THR A 73 -17.72 1.00 -6.19
C THR A 73 -16.83 2.20 -6.52
N LEU A 74 -15.71 2.39 -5.80
CA LEU A 74 -14.87 3.59 -5.93
C LEU A 74 -14.36 3.80 -7.36
N LEU A 75 -13.88 2.74 -8.03
CA LEU A 75 -13.35 2.84 -9.39
C LEU A 75 -14.39 3.31 -10.43
N GLN A 76 -15.69 3.08 -10.16
CA GLN A 76 -16.77 3.39 -11.09
C GLN A 76 -17.49 4.70 -10.72
N GLU A 77 -17.72 4.92 -9.42
CA GLU A 77 -18.62 5.97 -8.92
C GLU A 77 -17.87 7.15 -8.29
N TYR A 78 -16.67 6.94 -7.73
CA TYR A 78 -16.00 7.97 -6.96
C TYR A 78 -15.05 8.81 -7.82
N LYS A 79 -15.36 10.11 -7.92
CA LYS A 79 -14.48 11.12 -8.49
C LYS A 79 -13.90 11.97 -7.35
N PRO A 80 -12.58 11.90 -7.08
CA PRO A 80 -11.95 12.76 -6.07
C PRO A 80 -12.26 14.24 -6.32
N PRO A 81 -12.50 15.08 -5.29
CA PRO A 81 -12.68 16.52 -5.46
C PRO A 81 -11.60 17.18 -6.31
N GLU A 82 -11.93 18.27 -7.00
CA GLU A 82 -11.01 18.96 -7.90
C GLU A 82 -9.68 19.32 -7.23
N VAL A 83 -9.75 19.80 -5.99
CA VAL A 83 -8.55 20.15 -5.22
C VAL A 83 -7.62 18.95 -5.02
N LEU A 84 -8.14 17.74 -4.80
CA LEU A 84 -7.29 16.53 -4.72
C LEU A 84 -6.72 16.17 -6.08
N ARG A 85 -7.50 16.27 -7.16
CA ARG A 85 -7.01 15.95 -8.51
C ARG A 85 -5.90 16.90 -8.98
N LYS A 86 -5.94 18.17 -8.55
CA LYS A 86 -4.97 19.20 -8.96
C LYS A 86 -3.77 19.32 -8.02
N TYR A 87 -3.96 19.12 -6.72
CA TYR A 87 -2.97 19.49 -5.70
C TYR A 87 -2.54 18.34 -4.78
N LEU A 88 -3.18 17.16 -4.82
CA LEU A 88 -2.59 15.97 -4.20
C LEU A 88 -1.37 15.56 -5.04
N THR A 89 -0.19 15.68 -4.45
CA THR A 89 1.06 15.45 -5.17
C THR A 89 1.29 13.97 -5.48
N GLY A 90 2.19 13.73 -6.44
CA GLY A 90 2.55 12.38 -6.87
C GLY A 90 1.56 11.76 -7.86
N GLY A 91 1.86 10.55 -8.31
CA GLY A 91 1.09 9.87 -9.34
C GLY A 91 1.71 8.55 -9.80
N PHE A 92 0.93 7.76 -10.52
CA PHE A 92 1.45 6.57 -11.21
C PHE A 92 2.23 6.99 -12.46
N CYS A 93 3.38 6.36 -12.69
CA CYS A 93 4.28 6.66 -13.79
C CYS A 93 4.88 5.36 -14.33
N GLY A 94 4.11 4.64 -15.14
CA GLY A 94 4.53 3.38 -15.75
C GLY A 94 4.68 2.23 -14.75
N HIS A 95 5.57 1.30 -15.09
CA HIS A 95 5.79 0.04 -14.37
C HIS A 95 7.29 -0.16 -14.10
N ALA A 96 7.60 -0.74 -12.96
CA ALA A 96 8.96 -1.18 -12.65
C ALA A 96 9.36 -2.39 -13.52
N ILE A 97 10.63 -2.77 -13.47
CA ILE A 97 11.20 -3.88 -14.26
C ILE A 97 10.46 -5.20 -14.00
N ASP A 98 9.95 -5.40 -12.78
CA ASP A 98 9.20 -6.59 -12.40
C ASP A 98 7.72 -6.57 -12.85
N GLY A 99 7.28 -5.51 -13.53
CA GLY A 99 5.92 -5.30 -14.00
C GLY A 99 4.99 -4.66 -12.97
N SER A 100 5.42 -4.44 -11.73
CA SER A 100 4.60 -3.75 -10.73
C SER A 100 4.39 -2.27 -11.10
N PRO A 101 3.23 -1.67 -10.80
CA PRO A 101 3.04 -0.23 -10.95
C PRO A 101 4.14 0.56 -10.25
N LEU A 102 4.62 1.60 -10.92
CA LEU A 102 5.55 2.57 -10.35
C LEU A 102 4.77 3.82 -9.96
N ARG A 103 4.92 4.25 -8.71
CA ARG A 103 4.31 5.48 -8.19
C ARG A 103 5.39 6.42 -7.67
N VAL A 104 5.27 7.70 -8.01
CA VAL A 104 6.12 8.75 -7.46
C VAL A 104 5.29 9.51 -6.42
N GLU A 105 5.80 9.61 -5.20
CA GLU A 105 5.25 10.43 -4.12
C GLU A 105 6.21 11.62 -3.90
N LEU A 106 5.71 12.84 -4.09
CA LEU A 106 6.49 14.06 -3.92
C LEU A 106 6.20 14.63 -2.53
N PHE A 107 6.86 14.09 -1.52
CA PHE A 107 6.53 14.34 -0.12
C PHE A 107 6.69 15.81 0.23
N GLY A 108 7.85 16.42 -0.01
CA GLY A 108 8.14 17.82 0.36
C GLY A 108 7.23 18.86 -0.30
N LYS A 109 6.60 18.52 -1.43
CA LYS A 109 5.69 19.39 -2.18
C LYS A 109 4.24 19.29 -1.74
N LEU A 110 3.90 18.37 -0.83
CA LEU A 110 2.53 18.15 -0.36
C LEU A 110 2.08 19.26 0.60
N ASP A 111 1.14 20.10 0.17
CA ASP A 111 0.44 21.02 1.07
C ASP A 111 -0.70 20.30 1.81
N ILE A 112 -0.36 19.43 2.76
CA ILE A 112 -1.36 18.68 3.53
C ILE A 112 -2.32 19.60 4.30
N LYS A 113 -1.85 20.79 4.71
CA LYS A 113 -2.67 21.77 5.43
C LYS A 113 -3.74 22.37 4.53
N GLY A 114 -3.37 22.83 3.34
CA GLY A 114 -4.32 23.33 2.35
C GLY A 114 -5.33 22.26 1.93
N LEU A 115 -4.87 21.02 1.71
CA LEU A 115 -5.76 19.91 1.38
C LEU A 115 -6.78 19.62 2.48
N MET A 116 -6.34 19.55 3.75
CA MET A 116 -7.23 19.31 4.89
C MET A 116 -8.25 20.43 5.11
N PHE A 117 -7.91 21.68 4.79
CA PHE A 117 -8.88 22.78 4.85
C PHE A 117 -9.82 22.83 3.65
N SER A 118 -9.49 22.15 2.55
CA SER A 118 -10.25 22.20 1.31
C SER A 118 -11.07 20.93 1.05
N THR A 119 -10.94 19.90 1.88
CA THR A 119 -11.56 18.59 1.67
C THR A 119 -12.06 17.98 2.96
N LYS A 120 -12.97 17.01 2.84
CA LYS A 120 -13.34 16.18 3.99
C LYS A 120 -12.25 15.14 4.22
N LYS A 121 -12.09 14.71 5.48
CA LYS A 121 -11.26 13.56 5.83
C LYS A 121 -11.57 12.34 4.95
N SER A 122 -12.86 12.08 4.72
CA SER A 122 -13.33 10.97 3.90
C SER A 122 -12.95 11.09 2.42
N ASP A 123 -12.70 12.30 1.90
CA ASP A 123 -12.23 12.47 0.52
C ASP A 123 -10.78 12.04 0.39
N LEU A 124 -9.93 12.37 1.37
CA LEU A 124 -8.54 11.93 1.42
C LEU A 124 -8.45 10.40 1.57
N GLU A 125 -9.26 9.82 2.45
CA GLU A 125 -9.36 8.36 2.63
C GLU A 125 -9.78 7.68 1.33
N LYS A 126 -10.93 8.05 0.75
CA LYS A 126 -11.44 7.46 -0.49
C LYS A 126 -10.48 7.64 -1.67
N THR A 127 -9.76 8.76 -1.74
CA THR A 127 -8.76 8.99 -2.79
C THR A 127 -7.58 8.04 -2.66
N LYS A 128 -7.08 7.79 -1.44
CA LYS A 128 -6.01 6.79 -1.24
C LYS A 128 -6.50 5.36 -1.46
N LEU A 129 -7.73 5.02 -1.05
CA LEU A 129 -8.34 3.72 -1.35
C LEU A 129 -8.53 3.52 -2.85
N LEU A 130 -8.99 4.54 -3.59
CA LEU A 130 -9.10 4.51 -5.05
C LEU A 130 -7.75 4.22 -5.73
N GLN A 131 -6.65 4.77 -5.22
CA GLN A 131 -5.29 4.50 -5.72
C GLN A 131 -4.89 3.03 -5.50
N CYS A 132 -5.24 2.45 -4.35
CA CYS A 132 -5.02 1.02 -4.08
C CYS A 132 -5.87 0.12 -4.99
N GLU A 133 -7.16 0.41 -5.18
CA GLU A 133 -8.02 -0.35 -6.10
C GLU A 133 -7.53 -0.25 -7.55
N SER A 134 -7.06 0.94 -7.96
CA SER A 134 -6.45 1.14 -9.28
C SER A 134 -5.18 0.29 -9.46
N THR A 135 -4.40 0.15 -8.38
CA THR A 135 -3.18 -0.69 -8.35
C THR A 135 -3.53 -2.17 -8.53
N ILE A 136 -4.57 -2.65 -7.84
CA ILE A 136 -5.05 -4.03 -7.97
C ILE A 136 -5.59 -4.31 -9.38
N LYS A 137 -6.32 -3.35 -9.96
CA LYS A 137 -6.78 -3.45 -11.35
C LYS A 137 -5.60 -3.56 -12.32
N ASP A 138 -4.60 -2.70 -12.16
CA ASP A 138 -3.40 -2.72 -13.00
C ASP A 138 -2.63 -4.05 -12.86
N TRP A 139 -2.55 -4.64 -11.66
CA TRP A 139 -1.97 -5.97 -11.46
C TRP A 139 -2.62 -7.03 -12.34
N ALA A 140 -3.95 -7.05 -12.44
CA ALA A 140 -4.66 -8.00 -13.28
C ALA A 140 -4.35 -7.80 -14.77
N GLU A 141 -4.31 -6.53 -15.21
CA GLU A 141 -3.97 -6.16 -16.58
C GLU A 141 -2.53 -6.53 -16.94
N GLN A 142 -1.57 -6.24 -16.06
CA GLN A 142 -0.16 -6.60 -16.24
C GLN A 142 0.08 -8.09 -16.16
N SER A 143 -0.63 -8.80 -15.28
CA SER A 143 -0.52 -10.26 -15.19
C SER A 143 -0.93 -10.93 -16.50
N LYS A 144 -2.02 -10.46 -17.09
CA LYS A 144 -2.49 -10.92 -18.40
C LYS A 144 -1.49 -10.57 -19.51
N LYS A 145 -0.95 -9.34 -19.51
CA LYS A 145 -0.02 -8.87 -20.53
C LYS A 145 1.32 -9.62 -20.51
N LEU A 146 1.84 -9.92 -19.31
CA LEU A 146 3.16 -10.53 -19.15
C LEU A 146 3.12 -12.07 -19.08
N GLY A 147 1.92 -12.67 -19.05
CA GLY A 147 1.76 -14.13 -18.98
C GLY A 147 2.25 -14.74 -17.67
N ARG A 148 2.40 -13.94 -16.62
CA ARG A 148 2.79 -14.36 -15.28
C ARG A 148 2.08 -13.49 -14.25
N PRO A 149 1.89 -13.96 -13.02
CA PRO A 149 1.37 -13.11 -11.96
C PRO A 149 2.19 -11.80 -11.83
N VAL A 150 1.50 -10.72 -11.51
CA VAL A 150 2.02 -9.40 -11.15
C VAL A 150 1.29 -8.95 -9.89
N ASP A 151 2.04 -8.52 -8.90
CA ASP A 151 1.51 -7.86 -7.71
C ASP A 151 2.55 -6.86 -7.19
N GLY A 152 2.24 -6.20 -6.07
CA GLY A 152 3.15 -5.25 -5.42
C GLY A 152 3.13 -3.85 -6.03
N LEU A 153 3.66 -2.89 -5.30
CA LEU A 153 3.78 -1.48 -5.69
C LEU A 153 5.22 -1.02 -5.44
N THR A 154 5.84 -0.42 -6.46
CA THR A 154 7.11 0.27 -6.29
C THR A 154 6.84 1.75 -6.13
N VAL A 155 7.31 2.34 -5.03
CA VAL A 155 7.14 3.75 -4.73
C VAL A 155 8.50 4.44 -4.71
N ILE A 156 8.66 5.49 -5.52
CA ILE A 156 9.72 6.47 -5.36
C ILE A 156 9.19 7.54 -4.42
N PHE A 157 9.82 7.67 -3.26
CA PHE A 157 9.46 8.63 -2.23
C PHE A 157 10.47 9.78 -2.25
N ASP A 158 10.14 10.82 -3.02
CA ASP A 158 10.97 11.98 -3.17
C ASP A 158 10.76 12.96 -2.02
N MET A 159 11.82 13.16 -1.24
CA MET A 159 11.84 14.05 -0.09
C MET A 159 12.49 15.41 -0.40
N ALA A 160 12.75 15.74 -1.66
CA ALA A 160 13.14 17.09 -2.06
C ALA A 160 12.11 18.11 -1.52
N ASP A 161 12.60 19.30 -1.13
CA ASP A 161 11.82 20.40 -0.57
C ASP A 161 11.11 20.09 0.77
N THR A 162 11.44 18.97 1.42
CA THR A 162 10.88 18.64 2.75
C THR A 162 11.42 19.57 3.82
N GLY A 163 10.56 20.48 4.28
CA GLY A 163 10.83 21.44 5.34
C GLY A 163 10.04 21.21 6.62
N THR A 164 10.09 22.19 7.53
CA THR A 164 9.38 22.17 8.82
C THR A 164 7.86 22.27 8.69
N SER A 165 7.33 22.68 7.53
CA SER A 165 5.90 22.64 7.22
C SER A 165 5.30 21.23 7.41
N MET A 166 6.08 20.19 7.15
CA MET A 166 5.68 18.79 7.36
C MET A 166 5.53 18.41 8.83
N LEU A 167 6.10 19.19 9.76
CA LEU A 167 5.96 18.96 11.20
C LEU A 167 4.64 19.51 11.76
N TRP A 168 3.76 20.08 10.94
CA TRP A 168 2.44 20.49 11.39
C TRP A 168 1.65 19.27 11.87
N VAL A 169 1.41 19.21 13.19
CA VAL A 169 0.92 18.02 13.90
C VAL A 169 -0.37 17.44 13.29
N PRO A 170 -1.43 18.22 12.99
CA PRO A 170 -2.63 17.67 12.38
C PRO A 170 -2.39 17.03 11.00
N GLY A 171 -1.51 17.63 10.19
CA GLY A 171 -1.10 17.08 8.90
C GLY A 171 -0.34 15.77 9.05
N MET A 172 0.59 15.71 10.00
CA MET A 172 1.32 14.48 10.31
C MET A 172 0.38 13.38 10.81
N GLN A 173 -0.56 13.70 11.71
CA GLN A 173 -1.57 12.76 12.19
C GLN A 173 -2.46 12.24 11.06
N MET A 174 -2.88 13.13 10.14
CA MET A 174 -3.65 12.73 8.96
C MET A 174 -2.85 11.80 8.05
N TYR A 175 -1.57 12.11 7.81
CA TYR A 175 -0.70 11.28 7.00
C TYR A 175 -0.51 9.88 7.60
N LEU A 176 -0.20 9.79 8.90
CA LEU A 176 -0.06 8.53 9.63
C LEU A 176 -1.38 7.73 9.64
N HIS A 177 -2.53 8.42 9.76
CA HIS A 177 -3.85 7.81 9.67
C HIS A 177 -4.10 7.19 8.29
N LEU A 178 -3.76 7.89 7.21
CA LEU A 178 -3.88 7.35 5.84
C LEU A 178 -2.99 6.12 5.66
N VAL A 179 -1.72 6.17 6.09
CA VAL A 179 -0.81 5.01 6.04
C VAL A 179 -1.40 3.83 6.81
N LYS A 180 -1.95 4.06 8.01
CA LYS A 180 -2.57 2.99 8.81
C LYS A 180 -3.77 2.35 8.11
N ILE A 181 -4.62 3.15 7.46
CA ILE A 181 -5.72 2.62 6.64
C ILE A 181 -5.18 1.70 5.54
N LEU A 182 -4.11 2.10 4.85
CA LEU A 182 -3.55 1.29 3.79
C LEU A 182 -2.95 -0.02 4.32
N GLU A 183 -2.16 0.04 5.38
CA GLU A 183 -1.56 -1.15 6.02
C GLU A 183 -2.60 -2.13 6.57
N ASP A 184 -3.72 -1.64 7.08
CA ASP A 184 -4.79 -2.48 7.63
C ASP A 184 -5.64 -3.17 6.54
N ASN A 185 -5.71 -2.60 5.35
CA ASN A 185 -6.67 -3.02 4.32
C ASN A 185 -6.04 -3.55 3.02
N TYR A 186 -4.76 -3.28 2.83
CA TYR A 186 -3.97 -3.70 1.67
C TYR A 186 -2.62 -4.25 2.13
N PRO A 187 -2.61 -5.29 2.99
CA PRO A 187 -1.38 -5.89 3.47
C PRO A 187 -0.52 -6.36 2.30
N GLU A 188 0.80 -6.23 2.43
CA GLU A 188 1.75 -6.70 1.42
C GLU A 188 1.48 -6.14 0.01
N MET A 189 0.98 -4.90 -0.06
CA MET A 189 0.89 -4.13 -1.31
C MET A 189 2.23 -3.48 -1.64
N MET A 190 2.95 -2.93 -0.66
CA MET A 190 4.26 -2.33 -0.90
C MET A 190 5.28 -3.42 -1.27
N ARG A 191 5.97 -3.24 -2.40
CA ARG A 191 7.11 -4.09 -2.79
C ARG A 191 8.44 -3.41 -2.50
N ARG A 192 8.61 -2.16 -2.93
CA ARG A 192 9.82 -1.36 -2.75
C ARG A 192 9.43 0.08 -2.45
N LEU A 193 10.10 0.69 -1.48
CA LEU A 193 10.03 2.11 -1.17
C LEU A 193 11.43 2.70 -1.35
N LEU A 194 11.65 3.41 -2.44
CA LEU A 194 12.92 4.04 -2.77
C LEU A 194 12.91 5.48 -2.27
N VAL A 195 13.63 5.77 -1.19
CA VAL A 195 13.68 7.11 -0.61
C VAL A 195 14.80 7.90 -1.26
N ILE A 196 14.46 9.01 -1.91
CA ILE A 196 15.45 9.88 -2.58
C ILE A 196 15.41 11.29 -1.99
N ASN A 197 16.52 12.01 -2.13
CA ASN A 197 16.67 13.39 -1.66
C ASN A 197 16.33 13.58 -0.16
N ALA A 198 16.70 12.61 0.68
CA ALA A 198 16.42 12.65 2.12
C ALA A 198 17.01 13.92 2.76
N PRO A 199 16.19 14.77 3.42
CA PRO A 199 16.65 16.01 4.03
C PRO A 199 17.37 15.75 5.35
N ARG A 200 18.05 16.78 5.89
CA ARG A 200 18.65 16.71 7.25
C ARG A 200 17.64 16.38 8.36
N ILE A 201 16.36 16.71 8.17
CA ILE A 201 15.27 16.42 9.12
C ILE A 201 14.78 14.97 9.06
N PHE A 202 15.25 14.16 8.10
CA PHE A 202 14.80 12.79 7.88
C PHE A 202 14.82 11.91 9.14
N PRO A 203 15.88 11.90 9.99
CA PRO A 203 15.90 11.04 11.18
C PRO A 203 14.74 11.31 12.15
N LEU A 204 14.30 12.57 12.26
CA LEU A 204 13.15 12.94 13.08
C LEU A 204 11.85 12.41 12.48
N LEU A 205 11.64 12.61 11.17
CA LEU A 205 10.45 12.12 10.46
C LEU A 205 10.36 10.58 10.51
N TYR A 206 11.49 9.90 10.31
CA TYR A 206 11.57 8.45 10.41
C TYR A 206 11.24 7.95 11.82
N LYS A 207 11.72 8.64 12.87
CA LYS A 207 11.37 8.33 14.26
C LYS A 207 9.86 8.45 14.53
N ILE A 208 9.20 9.46 13.95
CA ILE A 208 7.75 9.65 14.04
C ILE A 208 7.00 8.53 13.32
N ALA A 209 7.45 8.14 12.12
CA ALA A 209 6.82 7.09 11.31
C ALA A 209 7.06 5.67 11.85
N ARG A 210 8.11 5.46 12.66
CA ARG A 210 8.57 4.14 13.16
C ARG A 210 7.46 3.20 13.65
N PRO A 211 6.41 3.63 14.38
CA PRO A 211 5.35 2.74 14.83
C PRO A 211 4.54 2.09 13.69
N LEU A 212 4.56 2.67 12.49
CA LEU A 212 3.89 2.15 11.29
C LEU A 212 4.82 1.33 10.38
N ILE A 213 6.13 1.36 10.64
CA ILE A 213 7.12 0.67 9.82
C ILE A 213 7.38 -0.71 10.43
N SER A 214 6.67 -1.73 9.91
CA SER A 214 6.92 -3.13 10.25
C SER A 214 8.35 -3.55 9.90
N ASP A 215 8.86 -4.62 10.51
CA ASP A 215 10.20 -5.13 10.17
C ASP A 215 10.30 -5.57 8.69
N GLU A 216 9.19 -6.05 8.13
CA GLU A 216 9.07 -6.35 6.71
C GLU A 216 9.15 -5.08 5.85
N MET A 217 8.47 -4.00 6.25
CA MET A 217 8.58 -2.71 5.55
C MET A 217 10.02 -2.20 5.56
N LYS A 218 10.77 -2.34 6.66
CA LYS A 218 12.19 -1.91 6.72
C LYS A 218 13.05 -2.59 5.66
N GLN A 219 12.77 -3.84 5.32
CA GLN A 219 13.49 -4.58 4.27
C GLN A 219 13.16 -4.09 2.86
N LYS A 220 12.05 -3.37 2.69
CA LYS A 220 11.57 -2.80 1.42
C LYS A 220 12.02 -1.36 1.21
N ILE A 221 12.54 -0.70 2.25
CA ILE A 221 13.06 0.68 2.19
C ILE A 221 14.50 0.65 1.68
N HIS A 222 14.77 1.39 0.61
CA HIS A 222 16.10 1.55 0.02
C HIS A 222 16.44 3.02 -0.15
#